data_AF-A0A815IWV8-F1
#
_entry.id   AF-A0A815IWV8-F1
#
_cell.length_a   1.000
_cell.length_b   1.000
_cell.length_c   1.000
_cell.angle_alpha   90.00
_cell.angle_beta   90.00
_cell.angle_gamma   90.00
#
_symmetry.space_group_name_H-M   'P 1'
#
loop_
_entity.id
_entity.type
_entity.pdbx_description
1 polymer ?
#
loop_
_entity_poly.entity_id
_entity_poly.type
_entity_poly.pdbx_seq_one_letter_code
_entity_poly.pdbx_strand_id
1 'polypeptide(L)'
;MKGLENITEFVVVSNLENRVLNAAISKGQDWWKHRQDRNQPNQPNQANQGNVSQSIPQASAPTPTVGIHGYLTITILRAQDLHEPPLSMIKASISSSDRPYVIVECNQQRFQTLQADSNSSNRHPQWTSDNGPFGFKIFNPHTDHLTVWVQGQDPLHIIKNSKVKILGMCEINVSRLIDEKQMWLPLRYGNQPAGQLLLQCCFTPSERPPPPYNNN
;
A
#
# COMPACT_ATOMS: atom_id res chain seq x y z
N MET A 1 -21.86 2.75 -46.55
CA MET A 1 -20.77 1.79 -46.82
C MET A 1 -19.44 2.49 -46.62
N LYS A 2 -18.49 1.80 -45.97
CA LYS A 2 -17.10 2.17 -45.62
C LYS A 2 -16.97 3.14 -44.44
N GLY A 3 -16.22 2.87 -43.38
CA GLY A 3 -15.40 1.73 -43.00
C GLY A 3 -14.79 2.03 -41.63
N LEU A 4 -14.88 1.07 -40.70
CA LEU A 4 -14.19 1.10 -39.41
C LEU A 4 -12.70 0.89 -39.66
N GLU A 5 -11.86 1.80 -39.16
CA GLU A 5 -10.42 1.56 -39.04
C GLU A 5 -10.10 1.27 -37.57
N ASN A 6 -9.76 0.00 -37.32
CA ASN A 6 -9.17 -0.50 -36.09
C ASN A 6 -7.75 0.09 -35.95
N ILE A 7 -7.49 0.77 -34.84
CA ILE A 7 -6.12 1.02 -34.38
C ILE A 7 -5.85 0.04 -33.23
N THR A 8 -5.22 -1.07 -33.58
CA THR A 8 -4.49 -1.94 -32.65
C THR A 8 -3.04 -1.48 -32.62
N GLU A 9 -2.58 -0.88 -31.52
CA GLU A 9 -1.14 -0.70 -31.28
C GLU A 9 -0.70 -1.23 -29.91
N PHE A 10 -0.10 -2.42 -30.02
CA PHE A 10 1.03 -3.01 -29.31
C PHE A 10 1.55 -2.37 -28.01
N VAL A 11 1.31 -3.08 -26.90
CA VAL A 11 2.15 -2.99 -25.70
C VAL A 11 3.38 -3.86 -25.91
N VAL A 12 4.54 -3.26 -26.19
CA VAL A 12 5.83 -3.94 -26.06
C VAL A 12 6.25 -3.84 -24.60
N VAL A 13 5.90 -4.86 -23.80
CA VAL A 13 6.46 -5.00 -22.45
C VAL A 13 7.90 -5.49 -22.59
N SER A 14 8.83 -4.69 -22.09
CA SER A 14 10.27 -4.96 -22.15
C SER A 14 10.61 -6.30 -21.47
N ASN A 15 11.24 -7.20 -22.21
CA ASN A 15 11.50 -8.61 -21.88
C ASN A 15 12.56 -8.84 -20.77
N LEU A 16 13.03 -7.80 -20.09
CA LEU A 16 14.09 -7.91 -19.10
C LEU A 16 13.57 -8.10 -17.67
N GLU A 17 12.43 -7.49 -17.32
CA GLU A 17 11.85 -7.55 -15.97
C GLU A 17 11.20 -8.91 -15.66
N ASN A 18 10.70 -9.61 -16.68
CA ASN A 18 10.14 -10.97 -16.53
C ASN A 18 11.20 -12.04 -16.22
N ARG A 19 12.47 -11.83 -16.58
CA ARG A 19 13.53 -12.81 -16.28
C ARG A 19 13.98 -12.77 -14.83
N VAL A 20 13.95 -11.60 -14.19
CA VAL A 20 14.31 -11.45 -12.78
C VAL A 20 13.24 -12.04 -11.87
N LEU A 21 11.96 -11.84 -12.20
CA LEU A 21 10.84 -12.47 -11.48
C LEU A 21 10.87 -14.01 -11.59
N ASN A 22 11.15 -14.55 -12.77
CA ASN A 22 11.23 -16.01 -12.95
C ASN A 22 12.45 -16.64 -12.25
N ALA A 23 13.59 -15.94 -12.16
CA ALA A 23 14.77 -16.43 -11.44
C ALA A 23 14.58 -16.44 -9.91
N ALA A 24 13.83 -15.48 -9.37
CA ALA A 24 13.52 -15.42 -7.93
C ALA A 24 12.54 -16.54 -7.50
N ILE A 25 11.57 -16.87 -8.36
CA ILE A 25 10.60 -17.94 -8.12
C ILE A 25 11.27 -19.32 -8.15
N SER A 26 12.21 -19.55 -9.09
CA SER A 26 12.94 -20.83 -9.17
C SER A 26 13.81 -21.10 -7.94
N LYS A 27 14.50 -20.08 -7.40
CA LYS A 27 15.32 -20.23 -6.18
C LYS A 27 14.47 -20.45 -4.93
N GLY A 28 13.25 -19.92 -4.89
CA GLY A 28 12.29 -20.18 -3.81
C GLY A 28 11.80 -21.63 -3.80
N GLN A 29 11.59 -22.25 -4.97
CA GLN A 29 11.12 -23.64 -5.07
C GLN A 29 12.21 -24.66 -4.72
N ASP A 30 13.47 -24.41 -5.05
CA ASP A 30 14.58 -25.31 -4.72
C ASP A 30 14.89 -25.35 -3.21
N TRP A 31 14.67 -24.22 -2.50
CA TRP A 31 14.87 -24.15 -1.05
C TRP A 31 13.91 -25.05 -0.26
N TRP A 32 12.69 -25.29 -0.77
CA TRP A 32 11.69 -26.12 -0.10
C TRP A 32 11.92 -27.61 -0.36
N LYS A 33 12.36 -27.98 -1.57
CA LYS A 33 12.64 -29.39 -1.92
C LYS A 33 13.84 -29.94 -1.16
N HIS A 34 14.89 -29.15 -0.96
CA HIS A 34 16.10 -29.60 -0.25
C HIS A 34 16.05 -29.51 1.29
N ARG A 35 14.93 -29.04 1.85
CA ARG A 35 14.74 -29.00 3.32
C ARG A 35 14.22 -30.32 3.88
N GLN A 36 13.50 -31.11 3.09
CA GLN A 36 12.99 -32.43 3.52
C GLN A 36 14.08 -33.51 3.58
N ASP A 37 15.12 -33.43 2.75
CA ASP A 37 16.23 -34.39 2.76
C ASP A 37 17.27 -34.15 3.88
N ARG A 38 17.21 -33.02 4.59
CA ARG A 38 18.18 -32.69 5.65
C ARG A 38 17.82 -33.21 7.04
N ASN A 39 16.68 -33.89 7.19
CA ASN A 39 16.19 -34.44 8.46
C ASN A 39 16.19 -35.98 8.48
N GLN A 40 17.25 -36.63 7.98
CA GLN A 40 17.58 -37.99 8.42
C GLN A 40 18.62 -37.94 9.54
N PRO A 41 18.32 -38.47 10.74
CA PRO A 41 19.33 -38.68 11.77
C PRO A 41 20.20 -39.88 11.39
N ASN A 42 21.51 -39.65 11.24
CA ASN A 42 22.50 -40.72 11.37
C ASN A 42 22.42 -41.30 12.78
N GLN A 43 22.02 -42.56 12.92
CA GLN A 43 22.21 -43.33 14.15
C GLN A 43 23.68 -43.77 14.29
N PRO A 44 24.29 -43.62 15.47
CA PRO A 44 25.44 -44.40 15.91
C PRO A 44 24.99 -45.69 16.62
N ASN A 45 25.80 -46.75 16.49
CA ASN A 45 25.64 -47.99 17.25
C ASN A 45 25.99 -47.80 18.74
N GLN A 46 25.05 -48.24 19.58
CA GLN A 46 25.15 -48.87 20.93
C GLN A 46 26.00 -48.21 22.05
N ALA A 47 25.32 -47.81 23.15
CA ALA A 47 25.30 -48.57 24.42
C ALA A 47 24.52 -47.86 25.55
N ASN A 48 23.81 -48.67 26.34
CA ASN A 48 23.37 -48.49 27.74
C ASN A 48 22.18 -47.57 28.15
N GLN A 49 21.14 -48.27 28.62
CA GLN A 49 20.34 -48.07 29.85
C GLN A 49 19.62 -46.73 30.12
N GLY A 50 18.30 -46.83 30.32
CA GLY A 50 17.51 -45.86 31.09
C GLY A 50 16.07 -45.69 30.61
N ASN A 51 15.12 -46.35 31.29
CA ASN A 51 13.69 -46.12 31.16
C ASN A 51 13.32 -44.65 31.46
N VAL A 52 12.73 -43.92 30.50
CA VAL A 52 11.78 -42.84 30.79
C VAL A 52 10.78 -42.73 29.65
N SER A 53 9.51 -43.09 29.92
CA SER A 53 8.40 -42.84 29.00
C SER A 53 8.16 -41.33 28.91
N GLN A 54 8.49 -40.70 27.78
CA GLN A 54 8.10 -39.33 27.47
C GLN A 54 7.15 -39.33 26.28
N SER A 55 5.90 -38.98 26.57
CA SER A 55 4.88 -38.61 25.59
C SER A 55 5.39 -37.50 24.68
N ILE A 56 5.46 -37.76 23.38
CA ILE A 56 5.78 -36.77 22.36
C ILE A 56 4.60 -35.78 22.29
N PRO A 57 4.80 -34.46 22.45
CA PRO A 57 3.76 -33.49 22.19
C PRO A 57 3.47 -33.51 20.70
N GLN A 58 2.24 -33.88 20.35
CA GLN A 58 1.72 -33.80 18.99
C GLN A 58 1.82 -32.33 18.55
N ALA A 59 2.81 -32.02 17.71
CA ALA A 59 3.01 -30.68 17.18
C ALA A 59 1.77 -30.31 16.35
N SER A 60 0.88 -29.54 16.95
CA SER A 60 -0.23 -28.89 16.25
C SER A 60 0.39 -28.05 15.13
N ALA A 61 0.05 -28.37 13.88
CA ALA A 61 0.34 -27.47 12.76
C ALA A 61 -0.14 -26.06 13.15
N PRO A 62 0.62 -24.99 12.87
CA PRO A 62 0.17 -23.64 13.17
C PRO A 62 -1.17 -23.46 12.48
N THR A 63 -2.21 -23.25 13.27
CA THR A 63 -3.54 -22.90 12.78
C THR A 63 -3.33 -21.71 11.83
N PRO A 64 -3.85 -21.74 10.59
CA PRO A 64 -3.79 -20.58 9.73
C PRO A 64 -4.44 -19.45 10.52
N THR A 65 -3.64 -18.45 10.88
CA THR A 65 -4.15 -17.23 11.49
C THR A 65 -5.21 -16.74 10.52
N VAL A 66 -6.48 -16.79 10.93
CA VAL A 66 -7.59 -16.29 10.14
C VAL A 66 -7.30 -14.80 9.99
N GLY A 67 -6.65 -14.45 8.88
CA GLY A 67 -6.27 -13.07 8.59
C GLY A 67 -7.54 -12.28 8.51
N ILE A 68 -7.66 -11.22 9.32
CA ILE A 68 -8.81 -10.32 9.28
C ILE A 68 -8.76 -9.61 7.93
N HIS A 69 -9.54 -10.06 6.95
CA HIS A 69 -9.74 -9.34 5.69
C HIS A 69 -11.01 -8.49 5.76
N GLY A 70 -11.13 -7.49 4.91
CA GLY A 70 -12.25 -6.56 5.01
C GLY A 70 -12.19 -5.41 4.02
N TYR A 71 -12.95 -4.37 4.35
CA TYR A 71 -13.02 -3.12 3.58
C TYR A 71 -12.57 -1.96 4.46
N LEU A 72 -11.55 -1.23 4.04
CA LEU A 72 -11.14 0.02 4.66
C LEU A 72 -11.74 1.19 3.89
N THR A 73 -12.48 2.05 4.58
CA THR A 73 -12.99 3.31 4.03
C THR A 73 -12.21 4.48 4.58
N ILE A 74 -11.81 5.40 3.70
CA ILE A 74 -11.00 6.57 4.04
C ILE A 74 -11.68 7.84 3.52
N THR A 75 -11.83 8.83 4.40
CA THR A 75 -12.24 10.18 4.03
C THR A 75 -11.12 11.16 4.37
N ILE A 76 -10.74 12.00 3.41
CA ILE A 76 -9.71 13.01 3.59
C ILE A 76 -10.34 14.29 4.13
N LEU A 77 -9.87 14.78 5.28
CA LEU A 77 -10.50 15.93 5.95
C LEU A 77 -9.71 17.23 5.73
N ARG A 78 -8.45 17.26 6.16
CA ARG A 78 -7.62 18.46 6.10
C ARG A 78 -6.14 18.13 6.20
N ALA A 79 -5.28 19.04 5.80
CA ALA A 79 -3.86 18.99 6.13
C ALA A 79 -3.47 20.22 6.97
N GLN A 80 -2.35 20.10 7.67
CA GLN A 80 -1.76 21.18 8.45
C GLN A 80 -0.27 21.25 8.19
N ASP A 81 0.24 22.48 8.24
CA ASP A 81 1.66 22.78 8.15
C ASP A 81 2.29 22.17 6.89
N LEU A 82 1.54 22.18 5.78
CA LEU A 82 2.10 21.75 4.50
C LEU A 82 3.21 22.70 4.13
N HIS A 83 4.40 22.13 4.00
CA HIS A 83 5.61 22.86 3.72
C HIS A 83 6.36 22.14 2.62
N GLU A 84 7.16 22.91 1.94
CA GLU A 84 7.94 22.41 0.83
C GLU A 84 9.33 22.08 1.31
N PRO A 85 9.96 21.08 0.68
CA PRO A 85 11.35 20.81 0.96
C PRO A 85 12.17 22.10 0.77
N PRO A 86 12.99 22.50 1.76
CA PRO A 86 13.85 23.66 1.63
C PRO A 86 14.76 23.50 0.41
N LEU A 87 14.70 24.52 -0.46
CA LEU A 87 15.40 24.62 -1.72
C LEU A 87 16.87 24.20 -1.60
N SER A 88 17.26 23.10 -2.26
CA SER A 88 18.65 22.92 -2.67
C SER A 88 18.89 22.94 -4.17
N MET A 89 17.91 22.69 -5.07
CA MET A 89 18.18 22.85 -6.53
C MET A 89 17.02 23.25 -7.46
N ILE A 90 15.75 23.28 -7.04
CA ILE A 90 14.66 23.69 -7.96
C ILE A 90 13.70 24.62 -7.23
N LYS A 91 13.56 25.84 -7.75
CA LYS A 91 12.52 26.82 -7.39
C LYS A 91 11.15 26.24 -7.68
N ALA A 92 10.67 25.39 -6.80
CA ALA A 92 9.26 25.14 -6.67
C ALA A 92 8.93 25.75 -5.31
N SER A 93 8.39 26.98 -5.28
CA SER A 93 7.60 27.50 -4.16
C SER A 93 6.14 27.07 -4.36
N ILE A 94 5.35 26.85 -3.29
CA ILE A 94 3.90 26.62 -3.38
C ILE A 94 3.42 27.96 -3.89
N SER A 95 2.92 27.97 -5.12
CA SER A 95 2.31 29.18 -5.62
C SER A 95 1.07 29.43 -4.78
N SER A 96 0.74 30.70 -4.53
CA SER A 96 -0.59 31.05 -3.99
C SER A 96 -1.72 30.55 -4.91
N SER A 97 -1.42 30.31 -6.20
CA SER A 97 -2.34 29.72 -7.16
C SER A 97 -2.47 28.20 -7.06
N ASP A 98 -1.50 27.48 -6.48
CA ASP A 98 -1.61 26.02 -6.36
C ASP A 98 -2.81 25.65 -5.49
N ARG A 99 -3.47 24.55 -5.84
CA ARG A 99 -4.53 23.98 -5.00
C ARG A 99 -4.17 22.52 -4.66
N PRO A 100 -4.00 22.21 -3.36
CA PRO A 100 -3.66 20.85 -2.95
C PRO A 100 -4.78 19.85 -3.27
N TYR A 101 -4.40 18.64 -3.67
CA TYR A 101 -5.25 17.47 -3.71
C TYR A 101 -4.48 16.26 -3.18
N VAL A 102 -5.21 15.20 -2.85
CA VAL A 102 -4.65 13.98 -2.24
C VAL A 102 -4.88 12.80 -3.16
N ILE A 103 -3.84 11.98 -3.30
CA ILE A 103 -3.92 10.65 -3.90
C ILE A 103 -3.75 9.64 -2.78
N VAL A 104 -4.62 8.64 -2.77
CA VAL A 104 -4.56 7.50 -1.86
C VAL A 104 -4.46 6.21 -2.66
N GLU A 105 -3.55 5.32 -2.28
CA GLU A 105 -3.35 4.04 -2.94
C GLU A 105 -3.17 2.92 -1.91
N CYS A 106 -3.84 1.81 -2.14
CA CYS A 106 -3.69 0.59 -1.35
C CYS A 106 -4.03 -0.61 -2.25
N ASN A 107 -3.20 -1.66 -2.22
CA ASN A 107 -3.45 -2.89 -2.97
C ASN A 107 -3.78 -2.67 -4.47
N GLN A 108 -3.03 -1.78 -5.14
CA GLN A 108 -3.22 -1.39 -6.55
C GLN A 108 -4.55 -0.65 -6.85
N GLN A 109 -5.35 -0.35 -5.83
CA GLN A 109 -6.51 0.54 -5.95
C GLN A 109 -6.04 1.97 -5.64
N ARG A 110 -6.36 2.92 -6.53
CA ARG A 110 -5.93 4.31 -6.40
C ARG A 110 -7.13 5.25 -6.56
N PHE A 111 -7.24 6.21 -5.66
CA PHE A 111 -8.24 7.28 -5.72
C PHE A 111 -7.57 8.63 -5.58
N GLN A 112 -8.23 9.66 -6.09
CA GLN A 112 -7.80 11.05 -6.02
C GLN A 112 -8.95 11.91 -5.53
N THR A 113 -8.66 12.82 -4.61
CA THR A 113 -9.62 13.84 -4.16
C THR A 113 -9.82 14.92 -5.21
N LEU A 114 -10.87 15.72 -5.07
CA LEU A 114 -10.90 17.02 -5.69
C LEU A 114 -9.83 17.93 -5.08
N GLN A 115 -9.61 19.08 -5.71
CA GLN A 115 -8.80 20.14 -5.13
C GLN A 115 -9.43 20.65 -3.83
N ALA A 116 -8.58 21.04 -2.88
CA ALA A 116 -8.98 21.61 -1.60
C ALA A 116 -9.85 22.87 -1.79
N ASP A 117 -10.68 23.14 -0.79
CA ASP A 117 -11.58 24.30 -0.77
C ASP A 117 -10.80 25.59 -1.08
N SER A 118 -11.31 26.38 -2.01
CA SER A 118 -10.72 27.65 -2.43
C SER A 118 -10.65 28.69 -1.31
N ASN A 119 -11.47 28.54 -0.26
CA ASN A 119 -11.47 29.37 0.95
C ASN A 119 -10.43 28.92 1.99
N SER A 120 -9.83 27.74 1.80
CA SER A 120 -8.77 27.23 2.68
C SER A 120 -7.38 27.66 2.19
N SER A 121 -6.45 27.83 3.12
CA SER A 121 -5.07 28.18 2.76
C SER A 121 -4.31 26.96 2.21
N ASN A 122 -3.35 27.18 1.29
CA ASN A 122 -2.53 26.10 0.73
C ASN A 122 -1.66 25.37 1.77
N ARG A 123 -1.35 26.02 2.90
CA ARG A 123 -0.60 25.40 4.03
C ARG A 123 -1.50 24.58 4.96
N HIS A 124 -2.79 24.91 5.00
CA HIS A 124 -3.79 24.24 5.82
C HIS A 124 -5.05 23.93 5.00
N PRO A 125 -4.93 23.15 3.91
CA PRO A 125 -6.04 22.88 3.02
C PRO A 125 -7.12 22.06 3.73
N GLN A 126 -8.36 22.30 3.36
CA GLN A 126 -9.51 21.54 3.82
C GLN A 126 -10.24 20.94 2.63
N TRP A 127 -10.71 19.70 2.78
CA TRP A 127 -11.43 18.96 1.77
C TRP A 127 -12.88 18.75 2.25
N THR A 128 -13.85 19.10 1.39
CA THR A 128 -15.28 19.01 1.69
C THR A 128 -15.87 17.68 1.21
N SER A 129 -17.20 17.56 1.17
CA SER A 129 -18.04 16.36 1.10
C SER A 129 -17.71 15.32 0.02
N ASP A 130 -16.96 15.68 -1.02
CA ASP A 130 -16.68 14.83 -2.18
C ASP A 130 -15.31 14.13 -2.14
N ASN A 131 -14.61 14.18 -1.00
CA ASN A 131 -13.23 13.67 -0.84
C ASN A 131 -13.16 12.36 -0.05
N GLY A 132 -14.19 11.53 -0.25
CA GLY A 132 -14.39 10.22 0.37
C GLY A 132 -15.87 9.94 0.63
N PRO A 133 -16.21 8.74 1.12
CA PRO A 133 -15.28 7.67 1.51
C PRO A 133 -14.71 6.90 0.29
N PHE A 134 -13.39 6.75 0.25
CA PHE A 134 -12.69 5.86 -0.67
C PHE A 134 -12.57 4.47 -0.08
N GLY A 135 -13.02 3.45 -0.80
CA GLY A 135 -13.11 2.09 -0.30
C GLY A 135 -12.02 1.17 -0.88
N PHE A 136 -11.25 0.55 0.01
CA PHE A 136 -10.16 -0.37 -0.30
C PHE A 136 -10.44 -1.77 0.20
N LYS A 137 -10.16 -2.78 -0.63
CA LYS A 137 -10.16 -4.19 -0.21
C LYS A 137 -8.86 -4.46 0.52
N ILE A 138 -8.98 -4.93 1.76
CA ILE A 138 -7.84 -5.31 2.60
C ILE A 138 -7.80 -6.83 2.67
N PHE A 139 -6.68 -7.40 2.26
CA PHE A 139 -6.44 -8.84 2.28
C PHE A 139 -5.72 -9.26 3.56
N ASN A 140 -4.74 -8.45 3.99
CA ASN A 140 -4.02 -8.69 5.23
C ASN A 140 -3.56 -7.35 5.83
N PRO A 141 -4.23 -6.83 6.87
CA PRO A 141 -3.93 -5.54 7.49
C PRO A 141 -2.47 -5.41 7.95
N HIS A 142 -1.80 -6.51 8.31
CA HIS A 142 -0.41 -6.47 8.77
C HIS A 142 0.62 -6.35 7.66
N THR A 143 0.25 -6.67 6.41
CA THR A 143 1.15 -6.58 5.25
C THR A 143 0.68 -5.57 4.21
N ASP A 144 -0.57 -5.15 4.27
CA ASP A 144 -1.12 -4.16 3.35
C ASP A 144 -0.68 -2.76 3.79
N HIS A 145 -0.30 -1.94 2.81
CA HIS A 145 0.15 -0.57 3.02
C HIS A 145 -0.80 0.40 2.33
N LEU A 146 -1.14 1.48 3.04
CA LEU A 146 -1.76 2.66 2.46
C LEU A 146 -0.66 3.67 2.17
N THR A 147 -0.57 4.08 0.91
CA THR A 147 0.29 5.18 0.49
C THR A 147 -0.57 6.40 0.17
N VAL A 148 -0.14 7.55 0.69
CA VAL A 148 -0.83 8.83 0.53
C VAL A 148 0.16 9.85 -0.01
N TRP A 149 -0.26 10.58 -1.05
CA TRP A 149 0.48 11.73 -1.58
C TRP A 149 -0.39 12.97 -1.50
N VAL A 150 0.17 14.06 -1.04
CA VAL A 150 -0.41 15.41 -1.18
C VAL A 150 0.31 16.10 -2.31
N GLN A 151 -0.43 16.58 -3.30
CA GLN A 151 0.10 17.20 -4.50
C GLN A 151 -0.50 18.60 -4.70
N GLY A 152 0.30 19.55 -5.16
CA GLY A 152 -0.13 20.89 -5.55
C GLY A 152 -0.17 21.00 -7.07
N GLN A 153 -1.27 21.56 -7.58
CA GLN A 153 -1.42 21.90 -9.00
C GLN A 153 -2.12 23.24 -9.13
N ASP A 154 -1.60 24.10 -10.00
CA ASP A 154 -2.27 25.33 -10.39
C ASP A 154 -3.46 25.02 -11.32
N PRO A 155 -4.71 25.34 -10.92
CA PRO A 155 -5.91 25.07 -11.69
C PRO A 155 -5.98 25.83 -13.03
N LEU A 156 -5.30 26.97 -13.16
CA LEU A 156 -5.26 27.75 -14.41
C LEU A 156 -4.23 27.21 -15.41
N HIS A 157 -3.26 26.42 -14.94
CA HIS A 157 -2.18 25.86 -15.76
C HIS A 157 -2.40 24.40 -16.17
N ILE A 158 -3.62 23.87 -16.07
CA ILE A 158 -3.97 22.53 -16.57
C ILE A 158 -3.64 22.35 -18.07
N ILE A 159 -3.47 23.46 -18.80
CA ILE A 159 -3.48 23.48 -20.27
C ILE A 159 -2.13 23.12 -20.92
N LYS A 160 -0.96 23.27 -20.28
CA LYS A 160 0.34 22.87 -20.89
C LYS A 160 1.42 22.56 -19.84
N ASN A 161 1.83 21.29 -19.73
CA ASN A 161 3.04 20.85 -19.00
C ASN A 161 3.19 21.33 -17.55
N SER A 162 2.08 21.61 -16.85
CA SER A 162 2.11 21.94 -15.43
C SER A 162 2.69 20.76 -14.66
N LYS A 163 3.87 20.96 -14.09
CA LYS A 163 4.57 19.96 -13.30
C LYS A 163 3.84 19.85 -11.96
N VAL A 164 3.10 18.77 -11.78
CA VAL A 164 2.50 18.41 -10.48
C VAL A 164 3.60 18.40 -9.43
N LYS A 165 3.34 19.09 -8.32
CA LYS A 165 4.30 19.22 -7.23
C LYS A 165 3.91 18.31 -6.09
N ILE A 166 4.82 17.44 -5.66
CA ILE A 166 4.62 16.63 -4.44
C ILE A 166 4.90 17.51 -3.23
N LEU A 167 3.87 17.72 -2.41
CA LEU A 167 3.94 18.49 -1.17
C LEU A 167 4.30 17.60 0.02
N GLY A 168 3.94 16.31 -0.04
CA GLY A 168 4.32 15.34 0.98
C GLY A 168 3.77 13.96 0.67
N MET A 169 4.37 12.94 1.28
CA MET A 169 3.99 11.54 1.14
C MET A 169 4.01 10.87 2.51
N CYS A 170 3.11 9.92 2.72
CA CYS A 170 3.12 9.03 3.87
C CYS A 170 2.84 7.60 3.38
N GLU A 171 3.56 6.63 3.91
CA GLU A 171 3.24 5.22 3.77
C GLU A 171 2.98 4.67 5.17
N ILE A 172 1.83 4.04 5.37
CA ILE A 172 1.43 3.50 6.67
C ILE A 172 0.84 2.10 6.50
N ASN A 173 1.19 1.22 7.44
CA ASN A 173 0.63 -0.12 7.50
C ASN A 173 -0.85 -0.06 7.90
N VAL A 174 -1.71 -0.81 7.20
CA VAL A 174 -3.16 -0.77 7.40
C VAL A 174 -3.56 -1.19 8.81
N SER A 175 -2.80 -2.07 9.47
CA SER A 175 -3.07 -2.46 10.86
C SER A 175 -3.04 -1.30 11.86
N ARG A 176 -2.44 -0.15 11.51
CA ARG A 176 -2.51 1.06 12.34
C ARG A 176 -3.80 1.85 12.16
N LEU A 177 -4.54 1.61 11.08
CA LEU A 177 -5.74 2.36 10.71
C LEU A 177 -7.03 1.67 11.17
N ILE A 178 -7.01 0.36 11.40
CA ILE A 178 -8.23 -0.44 11.64
C ILE A 178 -8.94 -0.09 12.94
N ASP A 179 -8.20 0.33 13.97
CA ASP A 179 -8.75 0.64 15.30
C ASP A 179 -9.02 2.15 15.50
N GLU A 180 -8.63 2.97 14.53
CA GLU A 180 -8.65 4.42 14.63
C GLU A 180 -9.76 5.03 13.79
N LYS A 181 -10.63 5.84 14.43
CA LYS A 181 -11.67 6.57 13.69
C LYS A 181 -11.10 7.72 12.89
N GLN A 182 -10.08 8.39 13.42
CA GLN A 182 -9.39 9.50 12.77
C GLN A 182 -7.91 9.46 13.13
N MET A 183 -7.05 9.81 12.18
CA MET A 183 -5.61 9.78 12.37
C MET A 183 -4.92 10.93 11.64
N TRP A 184 -3.96 11.55 12.32
CA TRP A 184 -2.97 12.42 11.69
C TRP A 184 -1.82 11.59 11.13
N LEU A 185 -1.67 11.60 9.81
CA LEU A 185 -0.54 11.02 9.10
C LEU A 185 0.59 12.05 8.97
N PRO A 186 1.80 11.78 9.48
CA PRO A 186 2.93 12.65 9.25
C PRO A 186 3.37 12.54 7.79
N LEU A 187 3.37 13.66 7.08
CA LEU A 187 3.82 13.75 5.70
C LEU A 187 5.32 14.03 5.67
N ARG A 188 5.99 13.43 4.68
CA ARG A 188 7.41 13.63 4.45
C ARG A 188 7.72 13.89 2.99
N TYR A 189 8.81 14.60 2.75
CA TYR A 189 9.46 14.71 1.46
C TYR A 189 10.88 14.17 1.60
N GLY A 190 11.13 12.95 1.09
CA GLY A 190 12.33 12.21 1.45
C GLY A 190 12.43 12.01 2.96
N ASN A 191 13.49 12.51 3.57
CA ASN A 191 13.71 12.42 5.02
C ASN A 191 13.25 13.66 5.81
N GLN A 192 12.65 14.66 5.15
CA GLN A 192 12.24 15.91 5.77
C GLN A 192 10.74 15.92 6.11
N PRO A 193 10.34 16.52 7.24
CA PRO A 193 8.93 16.72 7.56
C PRO A 193 8.28 17.68 6.56
N ALA A 194 7.06 17.36 6.13
CA ALA A 194 6.32 18.10 5.10
C ALA A 194 4.88 18.45 5.52
N GLY A 195 4.60 18.42 6.82
CA GLY A 195 3.30 18.65 7.42
C GLY A 195 2.60 17.37 7.84
N GLN A 196 1.28 17.43 7.97
CA GLN A 196 0.47 16.30 8.41
C GLN A 196 -0.92 16.33 7.75
N LEU A 197 -1.49 15.15 7.52
CA LEU A 197 -2.80 14.95 6.92
C LEU A 197 -3.75 14.26 7.89
N LEU A 198 -4.92 14.85 8.13
CA LEU A 198 -5.98 14.25 8.90
C LEU A 198 -6.89 13.44 7.98
N LEU A 199 -7.00 12.16 8.26
CA LEU A 199 -7.98 11.28 7.64
C LEU A 199 -8.98 10.76 8.68
N GLN A 200 -10.14 10.36 8.18
CA GLN A 200 -11.10 9.53 8.89
C GLN A 200 -11.08 8.13 8.29
N CYS A 201 -11.01 7.12 9.16
CA CYS A 201 -10.98 5.71 8.78
C CYS A 201 -12.18 4.97 9.36
N CYS A 202 -12.67 3.99 8.62
CA CYS A 202 -13.58 2.98 9.12
C CYS A 202 -13.28 1.65 8.44
N PHE A 203 -12.92 0.64 9.23
CA PHE A 203 -12.65 -0.71 8.77
C PHE A 203 -13.82 -1.62 9.07
N THR A 204 -14.32 -2.31 8.04
CA THR A 204 -15.39 -3.29 8.14
C THR A 204 -14.81 -4.67 7.86
N PRO A 205 -14.65 -5.54 8.87
CA PRO A 205 -14.17 -6.90 8.65
C PRO A 205 -15.17 -7.68 7.79
N SER A 206 -14.67 -8.53 6.91
CA SER A 206 -15.50 -9.43 6.11
C SER A 206 -15.41 -10.84 6.69
N GLU A 207 -16.54 -11.39 7.12
CA GLU A 207 -16.60 -12.73 7.68
C GLU A 207 -16.51 -13.83 6.62
N ARG A 208 -16.54 -13.49 5.33
CA ARG A 208 -16.61 -14.49 4.27
C ARG A 208 -15.21 -14.97 3.90
N PRO A 209 -14.79 -16.19 4.26
CA PRO A 209 -13.52 -16.72 3.77
C PRO A 209 -13.52 -16.70 2.23
N PRO A 210 -12.35 -16.49 1.59
CA PRO A 210 -12.26 -16.61 0.13
C PRO A 210 -12.82 -17.98 -0.30
N PRO A 211 -13.54 -18.06 -1.43
CA PRO A 211 -14.06 -19.34 -1.90
C PRO A 211 -12.88 -20.31 -2.05
N PRO A 212 -13.05 -21.59 -1.66
CA PRO A 212 -12.00 -22.58 -1.79
C PRO A 212 -11.54 -22.60 -3.26
N TYR A 213 -10.23 -22.66 -3.48
CA TYR A 213 -9.69 -22.89 -4.82
C TYR A 213 -10.23 -24.24 -5.31
N ASN A 214 -11.12 -24.21 -6.31
CA ASN A 214 -11.54 -25.42 -7.00
C ASN A 214 -10.32 -25.91 -7.80
N ASN A 215 -9.69 -26.97 -7.30
CA ASN A 215 -8.75 -27.76 -8.09
C ASN A 215 -9.57 -28.58 -9.10
N ASN A 216 -9.89 -27.96 -10.24
CA ASN A 216 -10.30 -28.68 -11.43
C ASN A 216 -9.08 -29.01 -12.29
#